data_AF-A0A3C1SQS6-F1
#
_entry.id   AF-A0A3C1SQS6-F1
#
_cell.length_a   1.000
_cell.length_b   1.000
_cell.length_c   1.000
_cell.angle_alpha   90.00
_cell.angle_beta   90.00
_cell.angle_gamma   90.00
#
_symmetry.space_group_name_H-M   'P 1'
#
loop_
_entity.id
_entity.type
_entity.pdbx_description
1 polymer ?
#
loop_
_entity_poly.entity_id
_entity_poly.type
_entity_poly.pdbx_seq_one_letter_code
_entity_poly.pdbx_strand_id
1 'polypeptide(L)'
;MSAHIHLANPRGFCAGVDRAIGIVERALELFGAPIYVRHEVVHNRFVVDNLRERGAVFVEELDEVPDGATVIFSAHGVPRSVREQAEQRGLKVFDATCPLVTKVHLEVSRHARAGREVVLIGHAGHPEVEGTMGQYDEAQGGRLYLVETVNDVRKLAV
;
A
#
# COMPACT_ATOMS: atom_id res chain seq x y z
N MET A 1 -21.50 -29.15 -29.81
CA MET A 1 -21.69 -27.70 -29.61
C MET A 1 -20.32 -27.09 -29.39
N SER A 2 -19.96 -26.03 -30.12
CA SER A 2 -18.72 -25.30 -29.86
C SER A 2 -18.99 -24.27 -28.76
N ALA A 3 -18.21 -24.30 -27.68
CA ALA A 3 -18.28 -23.27 -26.65
C ALA A 3 -17.50 -22.04 -27.13
N HIS A 4 -18.17 -20.87 -27.13
CA HIS A 4 -17.51 -19.60 -27.41
C HIS A 4 -16.99 -19.00 -26.11
N ILE A 5 -15.68 -18.73 -26.06
CA ILE A 5 -15.02 -18.05 -24.94
C ILE A 5 -14.78 -16.60 -25.36
N HIS A 6 -15.28 -15.65 -24.56
CA HIS A 6 -15.04 -14.23 -24.75
C HIS A 6 -14.04 -13.72 -23.71
N LEU A 7 -13.08 -12.90 -24.16
CA LEU A 7 -12.06 -12.30 -23.30
C LEU A 7 -12.25 -10.78 -23.27
N ALA A 8 -12.40 -10.22 -22.07
CA ALA A 8 -12.53 -8.77 -21.87
C ALA A 8 -11.23 -8.03 -22.21
N ASN A 9 -11.35 -6.76 -22.63
CA ASN A 9 -10.24 -5.83 -22.78
C ASN A 9 -10.66 -4.43 -22.29
N PRO A 10 -9.89 -3.79 -21.39
CA PRO A 10 -8.64 -4.27 -20.79
C PRO A 10 -8.85 -5.41 -19.76
N ARG A 11 -7.82 -6.22 -19.54
CA ARG A 11 -7.73 -7.24 -18.48
C ARG A 11 -6.28 -7.44 -18.05
N GLY A 12 -6.03 -7.85 -16.80
CA GLY A 12 -4.69 -8.13 -16.29
C GLY A 12 -4.04 -6.94 -15.59
N PHE A 13 -2.75 -6.76 -15.78
CA PHE A 13 -1.94 -5.81 -15.01
C PHE A 13 -2.26 -4.36 -15.35
N CYS A 14 -2.34 -3.53 -14.31
CA CYS A 14 -2.29 -2.08 -14.44
C CYS A 14 -0.85 -1.58 -14.27
N ALA A 15 -0.59 -0.33 -14.63
CA ALA A 15 0.75 0.27 -14.52
C ALA A 15 1.31 0.28 -13.08
N GLY A 16 0.45 0.39 -12.06
CA GLY A 16 0.87 0.34 -10.66
C GLY A 16 1.38 -1.05 -10.25
N VAL A 17 0.68 -2.10 -10.68
CA VAL A 17 1.07 -3.50 -10.43
C VAL A 17 2.39 -3.82 -11.14
N ASP A 18 2.49 -3.48 -12.42
CA ASP A 18 3.70 -3.73 -13.23
C ASP A 18 4.94 -3.05 -12.62
N ARG A 19 4.80 -1.77 -12.24
CA ARG A 19 5.85 -1.02 -11.54
C ARG A 19 6.24 -1.69 -10.21
N ALA A 20 5.27 -2.10 -9.40
CA ALA A 20 5.56 -2.62 -8.07
C ALA A 20 6.29 -3.96 -8.11
N ILE A 21 5.88 -4.85 -9.01
CA ILE A 21 6.59 -6.11 -9.27
C ILE A 21 8.01 -5.82 -9.76
N GLY A 22 8.16 -4.95 -10.76
CA GLY A 22 9.46 -4.61 -11.32
C GLY A 22 10.43 -3.99 -10.30
N ILE A 23 9.94 -3.25 -9.30
CA ILE A 23 10.78 -2.74 -8.19
C ILE A 23 11.35 -3.88 -7.36
N VAL A 24 10.54 -4.89 -6.99
CA VAL A 24 11.02 -6.04 -6.21
C VAL A 24 12.01 -6.86 -7.02
N GLU A 25 11.69 -7.16 -8.27
CA GLU A 25 12.58 -7.91 -9.16
C GLU A 25 13.93 -7.20 -9.34
N ARG A 26 13.91 -5.89 -9.57
CA ARG A 26 15.12 -5.12 -9.77
C ARG A 26 15.95 -4.99 -8.49
N ALA A 27 15.31 -4.90 -7.33
CA ALA A 27 16.01 -4.92 -6.05
C ALA A 27 16.72 -6.26 -5.82
N LEU A 28 16.06 -7.38 -6.12
CA LEU A 28 16.67 -8.71 -6.05
C LEU A 28 17.86 -8.84 -7.00
N GLU A 29 17.76 -8.32 -8.23
CA GLU A 29 18.86 -8.34 -9.20
C GLU A 29 20.06 -7.49 -8.78
N LEU A 30 19.82 -6.32 -8.19
CA LEU A 30 20.88 -5.36 -7.86
C LEU A 30 21.55 -5.65 -6.51
N PHE A 31 20.79 -6.11 -5.52
CA PHE A 31 21.25 -6.25 -4.15
C PHE A 31 21.33 -7.70 -3.68
N GLY A 32 20.78 -8.66 -4.44
CA GLY A 32 20.67 -10.05 -4.04
C GLY A 32 19.58 -10.29 -2.99
N ALA A 33 19.40 -11.55 -2.62
CA ALA A 33 18.50 -11.95 -1.55
C ALA A 33 19.18 -11.85 -0.15
N PRO A 34 18.43 -11.60 0.93
CA PRO A 34 16.98 -11.36 0.96
C PRO A 34 16.59 -9.90 0.66
N ILE A 35 15.43 -9.71 0.03
CA ILE A 35 14.74 -8.42 -0.04
C ILE A 35 13.44 -8.51 0.75
N TYR A 36 13.25 -7.63 1.72
CA TYR A 36 12.06 -7.61 2.55
C TYR A 36 10.96 -6.79 1.87
N VAL A 37 9.73 -7.28 1.90
CA VAL A 37 8.56 -6.57 1.38
C VAL A 37 7.50 -6.51 2.47
N ARG A 38 7.06 -5.31 2.83
CA ARG A 38 6.00 -5.14 3.84
C ARG A 38 4.64 -5.36 3.20
N HIS A 39 3.94 -6.40 3.67
CA HIS A 39 2.79 -7.06 3.06
C HIS A 39 3.09 -7.61 1.66
N GLU A 40 2.15 -8.36 1.09
CA GLU A 40 2.21 -8.77 -0.31
C GLU A 40 2.33 -7.54 -1.24
N VAL A 41 3.28 -7.57 -2.18
CA VAL A 41 3.53 -6.45 -3.11
C VAL A 41 2.28 -6.11 -3.93
N VAL A 42 1.51 -7.15 -4.28
CA VAL A 42 0.18 -7.15 -4.90
C VAL A 42 -0.58 -8.38 -4.43
N HIS A 43 -1.91 -8.33 -4.35
CA HIS A 43 -2.75 -9.47 -3.92
C HIS A 43 -2.91 -10.52 -5.03
N ASN A 44 -1.81 -11.17 -5.43
CA ASN A 44 -1.80 -12.27 -6.39
C ASN A 44 -0.81 -13.36 -5.97
N ARG A 45 -1.35 -14.51 -5.54
CA ARG A 45 -0.56 -15.63 -5.03
C ARG A 45 0.55 -16.08 -5.98
N PHE A 46 0.27 -16.18 -7.28
CA PHE A 46 1.28 -16.62 -8.26
C PHE A 46 2.47 -15.67 -8.33
N VAL A 47 2.20 -14.36 -8.32
CA VAL A 47 3.25 -13.32 -8.29
C VAL A 47 4.04 -13.40 -6.99
N VAL A 48 3.37 -13.47 -5.85
CA VAL A 48 4.00 -13.49 -4.53
C VAL A 48 4.89 -14.73 -4.37
N ASP A 49 4.40 -15.91 -4.75
CA ASP A 49 5.15 -17.16 -4.65
C ASP A 49 6.40 -17.14 -5.55
N ASN A 50 6.28 -16.62 -6.79
CA ASN A 50 7.44 -16.48 -7.68
C ASN A 50 8.52 -15.54 -7.11
N LEU A 51 8.11 -14.45 -6.47
CA LEU A 51 9.05 -13.54 -5.80
C LEU A 51 9.70 -14.19 -4.56
N ARG A 52 8.94 -14.98 -3.79
CA ARG A 52 9.50 -15.76 -2.66
C ARG A 52 10.56 -16.74 -3.11
N GLU A 53 10.30 -17.49 -4.19
CA GLU A 53 11.27 -18.43 -4.78
C GLU A 53 12.58 -17.73 -5.21
N ARG A 54 12.50 -16.45 -5.57
CA ARG A 54 13.67 -15.63 -5.94
C ARG A 54 14.35 -14.95 -4.75
N GLY A 55 13.84 -15.10 -3.54
CA GLY A 55 14.44 -14.58 -2.31
C GLY A 55 13.79 -13.31 -1.73
N ALA A 56 12.59 -12.94 -2.18
CA ALA A 56 11.79 -11.95 -1.47
C ALA A 56 11.21 -12.55 -0.18
N VAL A 57 11.26 -11.79 0.92
CA VAL A 57 10.70 -12.16 2.21
C VAL A 57 9.56 -11.19 2.52
N PHE A 58 8.33 -11.72 2.53
CA PHE A 58 7.15 -10.93 2.86
C PHE A 58 6.93 -10.95 4.37
N VAL A 59 6.80 -9.77 4.96
CA VAL A 59 6.60 -9.55 6.41
C VAL A 59 5.35 -8.73 6.62
N GLU A 60 4.71 -8.86 7.78
CA GLU A 60 3.56 -8.02 8.13
C GLU A 60 4.04 -6.69 8.70
N GLU A 61 5.00 -6.77 9.64
CA GLU A 61 5.52 -5.61 10.35
C GLU A 61 7.01 -5.38 10.15
N LEU A 62 7.44 -4.15 10.41
CA LEU A 62 8.84 -3.79 10.19
C LEU A 62 9.76 -4.45 11.21
N ASP A 63 9.34 -4.73 12.44
CA ASP A 63 10.16 -5.38 13.47
C ASP A 63 10.66 -6.78 13.08
N GLU A 64 10.00 -7.44 12.12
CA GLU A 64 10.44 -8.68 11.48
C GLU A 64 11.64 -8.49 10.52
N VAL A 65 11.90 -7.25 10.09
CA VAL A 65 12.99 -6.90 9.16
C VAL A 65 14.26 -6.62 9.96
N PRO A 66 15.43 -7.21 9.62
CA PRO A 66 16.70 -6.89 10.28
C PRO A 66 17.18 -5.45 10.01
N ASP A 67 17.93 -4.88 10.94
CA ASP A 67 18.55 -3.56 10.76
C ASP A 67 19.49 -3.53 9.54
N GLY A 68 19.52 -2.40 8.83
CA GLY A 68 20.34 -2.21 7.62
C GLY A 68 19.87 -2.97 6.39
N ALA A 69 18.80 -3.77 6.48
CA ALA A 69 18.20 -4.47 5.36
C ALA A 69 17.48 -3.52 4.39
N THR A 70 17.23 -4.04 3.17
CA THR A 70 16.40 -3.37 2.17
C THR A 70 14.95 -3.78 2.35
N VAL A 71 14.05 -2.81 2.47
CA VAL A 71 12.61 -3.02 2.60
C VAL A 71 11.87 -2.32 1.47
N ILE A 72 10.83 -2.98 0.95
CA ILE A 72 9.96 -2.46 -0.09
C ILE A 72 8.54 -2.32 0.49
N PHE A 73 7.95 -1.14 0.38
CA PHE A 73 6.52 -0.96 0.68
C PHE A 73 5.67 -1.39 -0.51
N SER A 74 4.59 -2.15 -0.26
CA SER A 74 3.71 -2.66 -1.32
C SER A 74 3.00 -1.56 -2.14
N ALA A 75 2.36 -1.96 -3.24
CA ALA A 75 1.63 -1.04 -4.13
C ALA A 75 0.47 -0.30 -3.44
N HIS A 76 -0.06 -0.86 -2.35
CA HIS A 76 -1.21 -0.36 -1.61
C HIS A 76 -0.89 0.85 -0.72
N GLY A 77 0.39 1.17 -0.52
CA GLY A 77 0.79 2.25 0.38
C GLY A 77 0.89 1.83 1.84
N VAL A 78 1.45 2.72 2.65
CA VAL A 78 1.66 2.53 4.09
C VAL A 78 1.33 3.81 4.87
N PRO A 79 0.92 3.70 6.15
CA PRO A 79 0.74 4.83 7.06
C PRO A 79 2.02 5.66 7.20
N ARG A 80 1.87 6.93 7.64
CA ARG A 80 3.02 7.79 7.94
C ARG A 80 3.92 7.21 9.04
N SER A 81 3.33 6.60 10.07
CA SER A 81 4.06 5.98 11.19
C SER A 81 5.00 4.85 10.73
N VAL A 82 4.60 4.07 9.74
CA VAL A 82 5.44 2.99 9.17
C VAL A 82 6.65 3.57 8.43
N ARG A 83 6.48 4.69 7.71
CA ARG A 83 7.60 5.38 7.06
C ARG A 83 8.59 5.93 8.10
N GLU A 84 8.07 6.58 9.13
CA GLU A 84 8.88 7.13 10.24
C GLU A 84 9.63 6.03 10.99
N GLN A 85 9.00 4.87 11.23
CA GLN A 85 9.65 3.71 11.83
C GLN A 85 10.80 3.18 10.95
N ALA A 86 10.61 3.06 9.63
CA ALA A 86 11.66 2.61 8.72
C ALA A 86 12.85 3.58 8.70
N GLU A 87 12.58 4.89 8.72
CA GLU A 87 13.61 5.94 8.80
C GLU A 87 14.37 5.90 10.13
N GLN A 88 13.66 5.79 11.26
CA GLN A 88 14.27 5.70 12.60
C GLN A 88 15.19 4.47 12.72
N ARG A 89 14.82 3.37 12.07
CA ARG A 89 15.63 2.14 12.02
C ARG A 89 16.74 2.15 10.97
N GLY A 90 16.86 3.22 10.17
CA GLY A 90 17.86 3.32 9.13
C GLY A 90 17.74 2.25 8.03
N LEU A 91 16.53 1.75 7.77
CA LEU A 91 16.29 0.77 6.72
C LEU A 91 16.47 1.40 5.33
N LYS A 92 16.93 0.62 4.36
CA LYS A 92 17.00 1.07 2.95
C LYS A 92 15.64 0.85 2.30
N VAL A 93 14.86 1.93 2.17
CA VAL A 93 13.46 1.84 1.71
C VAL A 93 13.35 2.09 0.21
N PHE A 94 12.65 1.18 -0.49
CA PHE A 94 12.04 1.48 -1.79
C PHE A 94 10.53 1.54 -1.68
N ASP A 95 9.93 2.60 -2.20
CA ASP A 95 8.48 2.78 -2.14
C ASP A 95 7.79 2.35 -3.45
N ALA A 96 7.19 1.17 -3.43
CA ALA A 96 6.44 0.63 -4.56
C ALA A 96 4.98 1.10 -4.60
N THR A 97 4.54 1.97 -3.67
CA THR A 97 3.19 2.54 -3.65
C THR A 97 2.80 3.05 -5.04
N CYS A 98 1.61 2.68 -5.51
CA CYS A 98 1.09 3.15 -6.78
C CYS A 98 0.97 4.68 -6.75
N PRO A 99 1.44 5.43 -7.77
CA PRO A 99 1.32 6.89 -7.78
C PRO A 99 -0.13 7.40 -7.67
N LEU A 100 -1.11 6.58 -8.07
CA LEU A 100 -2.52 6.91 -7.90
C LEU A 100 -2.99 6.80 -6.44
N VAL A 101 -2.43 5.88 -5.66
CA VAL A 101 -2.63 5.80 -4.20
C VAL A 101 -1.94 6.97 -3.52
N THR A 102 -0.68 7.26 -3.89
CA THR A 102 0.05 8.43 -3.36
C THR A 102 -0.72 9.73 -3.58
N LYS A 103 -1.42 9.88 -4.72
CA LYS A 103 -2.27 11.04 -4.96
C LYS A 103 -3.37 11.19 -3.90
N VAL A 104 -4.04 10.10 -3.53
CA VAL A 104 -5.07 10.11 -2.48
C VAL A 104 -4.45 10.46 -1.12
N HIS A 105 -3.30 9.88 -0.79
CA HIS A 105 -2.55 10.21 0.43
C HIS A 105 -2.27 11.71 0.53
N LEU A 106 -1.81 12.33 -0.56
CA LEU A 106 -1.49 13.76 -0.60
C LEU A 106 -2.71 14.65 -0.39
N GLU A 107 -3.88 14.29 -0.93
CA GLU A 107 -5.11 15.04 -0.68
C GLU A 107 -5.55 14.90 0.78
N VAL A 108 -5.51 13.69 1.35
CA VAL A 108 -5.81 13.49 2.79
C VAL A 108 -4.93 14.36 3.67
N SER A 109 -3.61 14.33 3.49
CA SER A 109 -2.69 15.18 4.27
C SER A 109 -2.88 16.67 4.02
N ARG A 110 -3.28 17.07 2.81
CA ARG A 110 -3.60 18.47 2.49
C ARG A 110 -4.84 18.94 3.26
N HIS A 111 -5.89 18.13 3.32
CA HIS A 111 -7.11 18.46 4.05
C HIS A 111 -6.90 18.44 5.57
N ALA A 112 -6.13 17.48 6.09
CA ALA A 112 -5.71 17.45 7.49
C ALA A 112 -4.99 18.74 7.90
N ARG A 113 -4.00 19.20 7.11
CA ARG A 113 -3.28 20.47 7.37
C ARG A 113 -4.17 21.71 7.34
N ALA A 114 -5.34 21.62 6.71
CA ALA A 114 -6.32 22.71 6.66
C ALA A 114 -7.38 22.62 7.78
N GLY A 115 -7.23 21.67 8.72
CA GLY A 115 -8.20 21.42 9.79
C GLY A 115 -9.57 20.93 9.29
N ARG A 116 -9.61 20.33 8.09
CA ARG A 116 -10.86 19.92 7.44
C ARG A 116 -11.12 18.45 7.69
N GLU A 117 -12.36 18.14 8.00
CA GLU A 117 -12.84 16.77 8.05
C GLU A 117 -12.78 16.09 6.67
N VAL A 118 -12.49 14.80 6.66
CA VAL A 118 -12.39 13.97 5.44
C VAL A 118 -13.21 12.70 5.64
N VAL A 119 -14.02 12.36 4.66
CA VAL A 119 -14.71 11.06 4.61
C VAL A 119 -14.02 10.21 3.55
N LEU A 120 -13.42 9.11 4.00
CA LEU A 120 -12.84 8.08 3.15
C LEU A 120 -13.88 6.98 2.93
N ILE A 121 -14.10 6.61 1.66
CA ILE A 121 -14.92 5.45 1.30
C ILE A 121 -13.99 4.29 1.00
N GLY A 122 -14.12 3.20 1.75
CA GLY A 122 -13.27 2.03 1.58
C GLY A 122 -13.52 0.99 2.67
N HIS A 123 -13.01 -0.22 2.46
CA HIS A 123 -13.25 -1.36 3.36
C HIS A 123 -12.27 -1.36 4.54
N ALA A 124 -12.80 -1.44 5.76
CA ALA A 124 -11.98 -1.53 6.97
C ALA A 124 -11.02 -2.72 6.91
N GLY A 125 -9.77 -2.52 7.33
CA GLY A 125 -8.72 -3.54 7.31
C GLY A 125 -8.05 -3.76 5.95
N HIS A 126 -8.48 -3.09 4.87
CA HIS A 126 -7.74 -3.16 3.61
C HIS A 126 -6.44 -2.33 3.71
N PRO A 127 -5.27 -2.84 3.29
CA PRO A 127 -3.99 -2.12 3.44
C PRO A 127 -3.97 -0.71 2.86
N GLU A 128 -4.66 -0.49 1.73
CA GLU A 128 -4.78 0.85 1.11
C GLU A 128 -5.60 1.82 1.96
N VAL A 129 -6.63 1.32 2.67
CA VAL A 129 -7.44 2.12 3.59
C VAL A 129 -6.62 2.48 4.81
N GLU A 130 -5.95 1.51 5.44
CA GLU A 130 -5.06 1.77 6.58
C GLU A 130 -3.94 2.76 6.21
N GLY A 131 -3.33 2.56 5.03
CA GLY A 131 -2.33 3.45 4.46
C GLY A 131 -2.85 4.87 4.29
N THR A 132 -4.05 5.04 3.73
CA THR A 132 -4.67 6.33 3.48
C THR A 132 -5.13 7.03 4.76
N MET A 133 -5.77 6.30 5.68
CA MET A 133 -6.19 6.83 6.98
C MET A 133 -4.99 7.31 7.80
N GLY A 134 -3.89 6.55 7.77
CA GLY A 134 -2.64 6.88 8.44
C GLY A 134 -1.88 8.09 7.87
N GLN A 135 -2.44 8.81 6.90
CA GLN A 135 -1.93 10.09 6.40
C GLN A 135 -2.59 11.31 7.06
N TYR A 136 -3.70 11.11 7.78
CA TYR A 136 -4.43 12.18 8.43
C TYR A 136 -3.82 12.47 9.80
N ASP A 137 -3.52 13.75 10.04
CA ASP A 137 -2.98 14.26 11.30
C ASP A 137 -3.99 15.22 11.91
N GLU A 138 -4.52 14.87 13.08
CA GLU A 138 -5.54 15.65 13.79
C GLU A 138 -4.97 16.89 14.51
N ALA A 139 -3.66 17.16 14.42
CA ALA A 139 -3.02 18.28 15.10
C ALA A 139 -3.58 19.68 14.74
N GLN A 140 -4.22 19.82 13.57
CA GLN A 140 -4.85 21.08 13.13
C GLN A 140 -6.37 21.10 13.39
N GLY A 141 -6.90 20.12 14.12
CA GLY A 141 -8.34 19.87 14.24
C GLY A 141 -8.90 19.16 13.00
N GLY A 142 -10.20 18.86 13.06
CA GLY A 142 -10.85 17.98 12.08
C GLY A 142 -10.58 16.50 12.36
N ARG A 143 -11.19 15.64 11.55
CA ARG A 143 -11.13 14.19 11.70
C ARG A 143 -11.28 13.48 10.35
N LEU A 144 -10.69 12.30 10.24
CA LEU A 144 -10.96 11.39 9.13
C LEU A 144 -11.94 10.29 9.56
N TYR A 145 -12.96 10.09 8.75
CA TYR A 145 -14.00 9.07 8.95
C TYR A 145 -13.95 8.03 7.84
N LEU A 146 -14.10 6.76 8.18
CA LEU A 146 -14.25 5.67 7.23
C LEU A 146 -15.73 5.31 7.09
N VAL A 147 -16.19 5.16 5.85
CA VAL A 147 -17.54 4.64 5.54
C VAL A 147 -17.46 3.55 4.46
N GLU A 148 -18.25 2.49 4.63
CA GLU A 148 -18.34 1.38 3.66
C GLU A 148 -19.69 1.37 2.95
N THR A 149 -20.72 1.83 3.65
CA THR A 149 -22.10 1.69 3.23
C THR A 149 -22.87 3.00 3.38
N VAL A 150 -24.01 3.09 2.69
CA VAL A 150 -24.97 4.19 2.87
C VAL A 150 -25.46 4.30 4.31
N ASN A 151 -25.48 3.18 5.06
CA ASN A 151 -25.89 3.19 6.46
C ASN A 151 -24.84 3.84 7.36
N ASP A 152 -23.55 3.68 7.06
CA ASP A 152 -22.48 4.34 7.81
C ASP A 152 -22.56 5.85 7.62
N VAL A 153 -22.83 6.31 6.39
CA VAL A 153 -23.08 7.72 6.09
C VAL A 153 -24.26 8.28 6.90
N ARG A 154 -25.36 7.51 7.04
CA ARG A 154 -26.52 7.94 7.84
C ARG A 154 -26.23 8.04 9.34
N LYS A 155 -25.26 7.28 9.84
CA LYS A 155 -24.86 7.24 11.25
C LYS A 155 -23.69 8.18 11.55
N LEU A 156 -23.09 8.77 10.52
CA LEU A 156 -21.93 9.64 10.66
C LEU A 156 -22.30 10.90 11.43
N ALA A 157 -21.55 11.18 12.50
CA ALA A 157 -21.63 12.43 13.25
C ALA A 157 -20.37 13.24 12.97
N VAL A 158 -20.58 14.43 12.42
CA VAL A 158 -19.58 15.46 12.07
C VAL A 158 -19.86 16.71 12.90
#